data_AF-A0AB39TPR7-F1
#
_entry.id   AF-A0AB39TPR7-F1
#
_cell.length_a   1.000
_cell.length_b   1.000
_cell.length_c   1.000
_cell.angle_alpha   90.00
_cell.angle_beta   90.00
_cell.angle_gamma   90.00
#
_symmetry.space_group_name_H-M   'P 1'
#
loop_
_entity.id
_entity.type
_entity.pdbx_description
1 polymer ?
#
loop_
_entity_poly.entity_id
_entity_poly.type
_entity_poly.pdbx_seq_one_letter_code
_entity_poly.pdbx_strand_id
1 'polypeptide(L)'
;MSGRISASRASAVRAAQKAKAARDAERLRREKQVEAALTDFYEQTGRAEQLRASASARAAKVLADAEAAAVEPERRAREAVVALHGLGEPRDQIAELTGLALGDVRTILAESAGSAAPRDGGRGAGPEVAAGAGPAGSAVGSGSAVVGEAVAG
;
A
#
# COMPACT_ATOMS: atom_id res chain seq x y z
N MET A 1 71.24 22.97 -41.40
CA MET A 1 69.81 23.34 -41.19
C MET A 1 68.92 22.20 -40.64
N SER A 2 69.34 20.92 -40.70
CA SER A 2 68.52 19.76 -40.30
C SER A 2 68.10 19.69 -38.81
N GLY A 3 68.97 20.08 -37.86
CA GLY A 3 68.67 19.97 -36.43
C GLY A 3 67.54 20.87 -35.91
N ARG A 4 67.27 22.01 -36.58
CA ARG A 4 66.18 22.93 -36.18
C ARG A 4 64.78 22.36 -36.50
N ILE A 5 64.66 21.60 -37.58
CA ILE A 5 63.40 20.97 -38.00
C ILE A 5 63.05 19.82 -37.03
N SER A 6 64.04 19.02 -36.64
CA SER A 6 63.85 17.95 -35.64
C SER A 6 63.47 18.49 -34.26
N ALA A 7 64.08 19.61 -33.82
CA ALA A 7 63.73 20.27 -32.56
C ALA A 7 62.29 20.82 -32.55
N SER A 8 61.88 21.47 -33.65
CA SER A 8 60.50 21.99 -33.82
C SER A 8 59.46 20.86 -33.80
N ARG A 9 59.74 19.74 -34.48
CA ARG A 9 58.89 18.55 -34.46
C ARG A 9 58.77 17.95 -33.05
N ALA A 10 59.88 17.85 -32.32
CA ALA A 10 59.87 17.34 -30.96
C ALA A 10 59.09 18.24 -29.99
N SER A 11 59.13 19.57 -30.14
CA SER A 11 58.28 20.48 -29.37
C SER A 11 56.80 20.33 -29.73
N ALA A 12 56.47 20.19 -31.01
CA ALA A 12 55.08 20.01 -31.46
C ALA A 12 54.48 18.70 -30.92
N VAL A 13 55.22 17.59 -30.97
CA VAL A 13 54.79 16.30 -30.42
C VAL A 13 54.56 16.39 -28.90
N ARG A 14 55.47 17.03 -28.16
CA ARG A 14 55.30 17.22 -26.71
C ARG A 14 54.09 18.09 -26.37
N ALA A 15 53.86 19.17 -27.12
CA ALA A 15 52.68 20.01 -26.94
C ALA A 15 51.38 19.24 -27.21
N ALA A 16 51.33 18.44 -28.28
CA ALA A 16 50.19 17.59 -28.61
C ALA A 16 49.93 16.52 -27.53
N GLN A 17 51.00 15.87 -27.03
CA GLN A 17 50.90 14.90 -25.93
C GLN A 17 50.37 15.54 -24.64
N LYS A 18 50.86 16.73 -24.29
CA LYS A 18 50.38 17.48 -23.11
C LYS A 18 48.91 17.87 -23.25
N ALA A 19 48.49 18.35 -24.43
CA ALA A 19 47.09 18.69 -24.69
C ALA A 19 46.18 17.46 -24.61
N LYS A 20 46.62 16.31 -25.15
CA LYS A 20 45.90 15.05 -25.03
C LYS A 20 45.79 14.61 -23.57
N ALA A 21 46.89 14.60 -22.82
CA ALA A 21 46.90 14.22 -21.41
C ALA A 21 45.99 15.11 -20.57
N ALA A 22 45.94 16.42 -20.84
CA ALA A 22 45.02 17.33 -20.16
C ALA A 22 43.54 17.00 -20.45
N ARG A 23 43.18 16.73 -21.71
CA ARG A 23 41.82 16.32 -22.09
C ARG A 23 41.42 14.98 -21.50
N ASP A 24 42.34 14.02 -21.49
CA ASP A 24 42.11 12.70 -20.89
C ASP A 24 41.91 12.81 -19.37
N ALA A 25 42.71 13.64 -18.69
CA ALA A 25 42.54 13.90 -17.26
C ALA A 25 41.20 14.58 -16.94
N GLU A 26 40.78 15.55 -17.76
CA GLU A 26 39.48 16.20 -17.61
C GLU A 26 38.32 15.22 -17.84
N ARG A 27 38.40 14.41 -18.90
CA ARG A 27 37.40 13.37 -19.20
C ARG A 27 37.27 12.39 -18.02
N LEU A 28 38.39 11.87 -17.52
CA LEU A 28 38.40 10.95 -16.38
C LEU A 28 37.83 11.59 -15.11
N ARG A 29 38.13 12.88 -14.86
CA ARG A 29 37.55 13.59 -13.71
C ARG A 29 36.04 13.72 -13.85
N ARG A 30 35.55 14.08 -15.05
CA ARG A 30 34.12 14.19 -15.32
C ARG A 30 33.41 12.85 -15.19
N GLU A 31 33.99 11.78 -15.74
CA GLU A 31 33.43 10.43 -15.63
C GLU A 31 33.28 10.01 -14.17
N LYS A 32 34.31 10.23 -13.34
CA LYS A 32 34.23 9.96 -11.88
C LYS A 32 33.14 10.79 -11.18
N GLN A 33 32.98 12.05 -11.57
CA GLN A 33 31.94 12.90 -11.00
C GLN A 33 30.54 12.44 -11.40
N VAL A 34 30.37 12.01 -12.66
CA VAL A 34 29.10 11.45 -13.15
C VAL A 34 28.78 10.14 -12.44
N GLU A 35 29.76 9.25 -12.31
CA GLU A 35 29.59 7.99 -11.58
C GLU A 35 29.15 8.23 -10.14
N ALA A 36 29.87 9.09 -9.40
CA ALA A 36 29.50 9.44 -8.03
C ALA A 36 28.09 10.04 -7.93
N ALA A 37 27.74 10.97 -8.82
CA ALA A 37 26.43 11.60 -8.84
C ALA A 37 25.30 10.59 -9.16
N LEU A 38 25.56 9.61 -10.04
CA LEU A 38 24.60 8.56 -10.34
C LEU A 38 24.42 7.62 -9.15
N THR A 39 25.51 7.22 -8.48
CA THR A 39 25.45 6.42 -7.26
C THR A 39 24.59 7.12 -6.20
N ASP A 40 24.88 8.39 -5.92
CA ASP A 40 24.10 9.19 -4.96
C ASP A 40 22.63 9.28 -5.39
N PHE A 41 22.36 9.55 -6.67
CA PHE A 41 21.00 9.65 -7.19
C PHE A 41 20.18 8.38 -6.94
N TYR A 42 20.73 7.21 -7.30
CA TYR A 42 20.02 5.95 -7.15
C TYR A 42 19.86 5.55 -5.68
N GLU A 43 20.87 5.81 -4.85
CA GLU A 43 20.77 5.55 -3.41
C GLU A 43 19.68 6.42 -2.76
N GLN A 44 19.68 7.73 -3.03
CA GLN A 44 18.70 8.63 -2.44
C GLN A 44 17.29 8.38 -2.97
N THR A 45 17.14 8.05 -4.26
CA THR A 45 15.84 7.71 -4.84
C THR A 45 15.27 6.43 -4.22
N GLY A 46 16.09 5.38 -4.08
CA GLY A 46 15.68 4.15 -3.43
C GLY A 46 15.29 4.36 -1.95
N ARG A 47 16.06 5.15 -1.21
CA ARG A 47 15.70 5.52 0.18
C ARG A 47 14.38 6.28 0.25
N ALA A 48 14.14 7.23 -0.65
CA ALA A 48 12.90 7.99 -0.69
C ALA A 48 11.68 7.10 -1.02
N GLU A 49 11.82 6.16 -1.95
CA GLU A 49 10.78 5.18 -2.27
C GLU A 49 10.45 4.29 -1.08
N GLN A 50 11.47 3.74 -0.40
CA GLN A 50 11.29 2.95 0.82
C GLN A 50 10.58 3.73 1.92
N LEU A 51 10.96 5.00 2.11
CA LEU A 51 10.31 5.87 3.09
C LEU A 51 8.82 6.04 2.76
N ARG A 52 8.47 6.37 1.51
CA ARG A 52 7.07 6.52 1.07
C ARG A 52 6.29 5.22 1.24
N ALA A 53 6.84 4.10 0.80
CA ALA A 53 6.19 2.79 0.94
C ALA A 53 5.91 2.45 2.42
N SER A 54 6.89 2.67 3.30
CA SER A 54 6.74 2.42 4.73
C SER A 54 5.71 3.34 5.39
N ALA A 55 5.67 4.63 4.99
CA ALA A 55 4.70 5.59 5.50
C ALA A 55 3.28 5.23 5.06
N SER A 56 3.08 4.89 3.77
CA SER A 56 1.78 4.45 3.24
C SER A 56 1.29 3.19 3.92
N ALA A 57 2.16 2.19 4.13
CA ALA A 57 1.80 0.95 4.81
C ALA A 57 1.36 1.20 6.26
N ARG A 58 2.06 2.08 6.98
CA ARG A 58 1.70 2.46 8.36
C ARG A 58 0.39 3.23 8.41
N ALA A 59 0.19 4.19 7.50
CA ALA A 59 -1.06 4.94 7.42
C ALA A 59 -2.27 4.03 7.14
N ALA A 60 -2.13 3.12 6.17
CA ALA A 60 -3.18 2.14 5.86
C ALA A 60 -3.52 1.26 7.08
N LYS A 61 -2.50 0.82 7.82
CA LYS A 61 -2.72 0.06 9.06
C LYS A 61 -3.47 0.88 10.11
N VAL A 62 -3.06 2.11 10.36
CA VAL A 62 -3.71 2.98 11.37
C VAL A 62 -5.17 3.24 11.01
N LEU A 63 -5.47 3.48 9.74
CA LEU A 63 -6.85 3.65 9.27
C LEU A 63 -7.67 2.37 9.48
N ALA A 64 -7.15 1.22 9.07
CA ALA A 64 -7.84 -0.06 9.25
C ALA A 64 -8.08 -0.39 10.74
N ASP A 65 -7.08 -0.15 11.59
CA ASP A 65 -7.19 -0.38 13.04
C ASP A 65 -8.25 0.58 13.65
N ALA A 66 -8.30 1.84 13.21
CA ALA A 66 -9.28 2.82 13.67
C ALA A 66 -10.70 2.48 13.22
N GLU A 67 -10.88 2.09 11.96
CA GLU A 67 -12.18 1.64 11.43
C GLU A 67 -12.68 0.40 12.18
N ALA A 68 -11.81 -0.59 12.42
CA ALA A 68 -12.16 -1.76 13.21
C ALA A 68 -12.55 -1.40 14.65
N ALA A 69 -11.82 -0.47 15.27
CA ALA A 69 -12.13 0.00 16.62
C ALA A 69 -13.45 0.79 16.71
N ALA A 70 -13.87 1.45 15.62
CA ALA A 70 -15.11 2.24 15.57
C ALA A 70 -16.38 1.38 15.48
N VAL A 71 -16.30 0.15 14.96
CA VAL A 71 -17.45 -0.74 14.75
C VAL A 71 -18.31 -0.92 16.01
N GLU A 72 -17.68 -1.24 17.14
CA GLU A 72 -18.41 -1.52 18.39
C GLU A 72 -19.07 -0.29 19.02
N PRO A 73 -18.36 0.86 19.17
CA PRO A 73 -19.00 2.11 19.57
C PRO A 73 -20.20 2.48 18.69
N GLU A 74 -20.07 2.37 17.37
CA GLU A 74 -21.17 2.67 16.45
C GLU A 74 -22.35 1.71 16.60
N ARG A 75 -22.08 0.41 16.75
CA ARG A 75 -23.14 -0.58 17.04
C ARG A 75 -23.89 -0.22 18.31
N ARG A 76 -23.17 0.10 19.39
CA ARG A 76 -23.78 0.50 20.67
C ARG A 76 -24.58 1.79 20.56
N ALA A 77 -24.11 2.76 19.77
CA ALA A 77 -24.86 3.99 19.52
C ALA A 77 -26.18 3.71 18.78
N ARG A 78 -26.16 2.84 17.76
CA ARG A 78 -27.38 2.39 17.06
C ARG A 78 -28.34 1.66 17.99
N GLU A 79 -27.83 0.78 18.86
CA GLU A 79 -28.64 0.09 19.87
C GLU A 79 -29.28 1.05 20.87
N ALA A 80 -28.56 2.09 21.28
CA ALA A 80 -29.11 3.13 22.16
C ALA A 80 -30.27 3.89 21.49
N VAL A 81 -30.18 4.22 20.19
CA VAL A 81 -31.27 4.84 19.43
C VAL A 81 -32.52 3.94 19.40
N VAL A 82 -32.33 2.64 19.15
CA VAL A 82 -33.42 1.66 19.17
C VAL A 82 -34.04 1.55 20.56
N ALA A 83 -33.22 1.53 21.61
CA ALA A 83 -33.69 1.48 22.99
C ALA A 83 -34.52 2.73 23.36
N LEU A 84 -34.06 3.93 23.00
CA LEU A 84 -34.79 5.18 23.23
C LEU A 84 -36.16 5.17 22.55
N HIS A 85 -36.22 4.71 21.30
CA HIS A 85 -37.50 4.56 20.61
C HIS A 85 -38.42 3.52 21.29
N GLY A 86 -37.85 2.42 21.80
CA GLY A 86 -38.58 1.42 22.58
C GLY A 86 -39.14 1.95 23.91
N LEU A 87 -38.52 2.99 24.48
CA LEU A 87 -39.01 3.69 25.67
C LEU A 87 -40.13 4.71 25.35
N GLY A 88 -40.46 4.91 24.08
CA GLY A 88 -41.53 5.80 23.63
C GLY A 88 -41.09 7.22 23.27
N GLU A 89 -39.78 7.49 23.22
CA GLU A 89 -39.28 8.81 22.79
C GLU A 89 -39.61 9.05 21.30
N PRO A 90 -40.16 10.23 20.95
CA PRO A 90 -40.46 10.55 19.57
C PRO A 90 -39.17 10.84 18.80
N ARG A 91 -39.19 10.61 17.48
CA ARG A 91 -37.96 10.57 16.66
C ARG A 91 -37.23 11.91 16.57
N ASP A 92 -37.97 13.01 16.59
CA ASP A 92 -37.45 14.37 16.68
C ASP A 92 -36.72 14.60 18.01
N GLN A 93 -37.30 14.15 19.13
CA GLN A 93 -36.64 14.23 20.44
C GLN A 93 -35.40 13.34 20.52
N ILE A 94 -35.42 12.13 19.93
CA ILE A 94 -34.24 11.26 19.84
C ILE A 94 -33.13 11.95 19.02
N ALA A 95 -33.47 12.57 17.89
CA ALA A 95 -32.52 13.31 17.07
C ALA A 95 -31.87 14.46 17.86
N GLU A 96 -32.67 15.21 18.62
CA GLU A 96 -32.16 16.28 19.49
C GLU A 96 -31.24 15.74 20.60
N LEU A 97 -31.64 14.67 21.30
CA LEU A 97 -30.88 14.09 22.41
C LEU A 97 -29.56 13.45 21.97
N THR A 98 -29.54 12.84 20.79
CA THR A 98 -28.37 12.13 20.26
C THR A 98 -27.48 13.00 19.38
N GLY A 99 -27.97 14.18 18.95
CA GLY A 99 -27.29 15.05 17.99
C GLY A 99 -27.26 14.50 16.56
N LEU A 100 -27.99 13.42 16.27
CA LEU A 100 -28.09 12.84 14.93
C LEU A 100 -29.09 13.62 14.07
N ALA A 101 -28.90 13.59 12.75
CA ALA A 101 -29.92 14.10 11.86
C ALA A 101 -31.18 13.21 11.93
N LEU A 102 -32.36 13.81 11.84
CA LEU A 102 -33.63 13.06 11.82
C LEU A 102 -33.71 12.03 10.67
N GLY A 103 -32.95 12.24 9.58
CA GLY A 103 -32.75 11.23 8.54
C GLY A 103 -32.08 9.96 9.07
N ASP A 104 -30.97 10.11 9.78
CA ASP A 104 -30.17 9.00 10.29
C ASP A 104 -30.92 8.20 11.35
N VAL A 105 -31.65 8.89 12.25
CA VAL A 105 -32.53 8.24 13.22
C VAL A 105 -33.59 7.37 12.52
N ARG A 106 -34.21 7.88 11.44
CA ARG A 106 -35.18 7.10 10.66
C ARG A 106 -34.53 5.88 10.01
N THR A 107 -33.34 6.03 9.45
CA THR A 107 -32.59 4.93 8.81
C THR A 107 -32.24 3.85 9.83
N ILE A 108 -31.66 4.20 10.97
CA ILE A 108 -31.28 3.25 12.04
C ILE A 108 -32.49 2.45 12.51
N LEU A 109 -33.62 3.12 12.76
CA LEU A 109 -34.85 2.44 13.19
C LEU A 109 -35.43 1.52 12.09
N ALA A 110 -35.39 1.93 10.82
CA ALA A 110 -35.85 1.12 9.70
C ALA A 110 -34.98 -0.14 9.50
N GLU A 111 -33.66 -0.02 9.60
CA GLU A 111 -32.72 -1.15 9.52
C GLU A 111 -32.95 -2.15 10.67
N SER A 112 -33.20 -1.66 11.88
CA SER A 112 -33.51 -2.51 13.04
C SER A 112 -34.84 -3.27 12.88
N ALA A 113 -35.85 -2.64 12.28
CA ALA A 113 -37.14 -3.27 12.01
C ALA A 113 -37.06 -4.35 10.91
N GLY A 114 -36.16 -4.19 9.93
CA GLY A 114 -35.89 -5.19 8.90
C GLY A 114 -35.14 -6.42 9.41
N SER A 115 -34.38 -6.30 10.50
CA SER A 115 -33.64 -7.42 11.13
C SER A 115 -34.49 -8.25 12.11
N ALA A 116 -35.70 -7.81 12.46
CA ALA A 116 -36.53 -8.39 13.53
C ALA A 116 -37.58 -9.43 13.06
N ALA A 117 -37.35 -10.14 11.95
CA ALA A 117 -38.26 -11.19 11.50
C ALA A 117 -37.70 -12.62 11.71
N PRO A 118 -38.07 -13.29 12.82
CA PRO A 118 -38.29 -14.72 12.83
C PRO A 118 -39.78 -14.98 13.11
N ARG A 119 -40.52 -15.46 12.10
CA ARG A 119 -41.84 -16.07 12.31
C ARG A 119 -41.67 -17.57 12.43
N ASP A 120 -41.74 -18.06 13.66
CA ASP A 120 -41.97 -19.46 13.99
C ASP A 120 -43.48 -19.75 13.97
N GLY A 121 -43.86 -20.94 13.50
CA GLY A 121 -45.22 -21.51 13.64
C GLY A 121 -45.90 -21.98 12.34
N GLY A 122 -46.00 -23.30 12.13
CA GLY A 122 -47.11 -23.88 11.36
C GLY A 122 -46.86 -25.09 10.45
N ARG A 123 -46.43 -26.22 11.02
CA ARG A 123 -46.52 -27.61 10.55
C ARG A 123 -47.53 -27.92 9.40
N GLY A 124 -47.05 -28.59 8.33
CA GLY A 124 -47.88 -29.52 7.53
C GLY A 124 -47.47 -29.79 6.07
N ALA A 125 -47.02 -31.02 5.80
CA ALA A 125 -47.08 -31.76 4.53
C ALA A 125 -46.00 -31.56 3.45
N GLY A 126 -44.98 -32.43 3.52
CA GLY A 126 -44.70 -33.41 2.46
C GLY A 126 -43.70 -33.07 1.35
N PRO A 127 -43.03 -34.09 0.75
CA PRO A 127 -41.65 -34.02 0.26
C PRO A 127 -41.52 -34.12 -1.26
N GLU A 128 -40.42 -33.63 -1.86
CA GLU A 128 -39.89 -34.21 -3.11
C GLU A 128 -38.42 -33.83 -3.44
N VAL A 129 -37.57 -34.86 -3.36
CA VAL A 129 -36.47 -35.33 -4.23
C VAL A 129 -35.33 -34.45 -4.81
N ALA A 130 -34.17 -35.15 -4.83
CA ALA A 130 -33.05 -35.14 -5.80
C ALA A 130 -31.90 -34.15 -5.51
N ALA A 131 -30.79 -34.62 -4.92
CA ALA A 131 -29.69 -35.37 -5.55
C ALA A 131 -28.59 -34.44 -6.08
N GLY A 132 -27.40 -34.53 -5.49
CA GLY A 132 -26.23 -33.77 -5.91
C GLY A 132 -25.06 -33.87 -4.95
N ALA A 133 -24.62 -35.09 -4.65
CA ALA A 133 -23.35 -35.34 -3.97
C ALA A 133 -22.19 -35.03 -4.93
N GLY A 134 -21.23 -34.22 -4.50
CA GLY A 134 -19.95 -34.00 -5.17
C GLY A 134 -18.96 -33.34 -4.20
N PRO A 135 -17.72 -33.87 -4.02
CA PRO A 135 -17.07 -33.84 -2.72
C PRO A 135 -15.93 -32.82 -2.59
N ALA A 136 -15.45 -32.78 -1.35
CA ALA A 136 -14.36 -32.02 -0.78
C ALA A 136 -13.00 -32.08 -1.52
N GLY A 137 -12.25 -30.99 -1.34
CA GLY A 137 -10.85 -31.06 -0.97
C GLY A 137 -9.82 -30.80 -2.07
N SER A 138 -9.09 -29.70 -1.97
CA SER A 138 -7.65 -29.75 -1.66
C SER A 138 -7.02 -28.36 -1.69
N ALA A 139 -6.54 -27.97 -0.51
CA ALA A 139 -5.46 -27.00 -0.37
C ALA A 139 -4.13 -27.68 -0.68
N VAL A 140 -3.31 -27.08 -1.54
CA VAL A 140 -1.86 -27.26 -1.54
C VAL A 140 -1.22 -25.92 -1.92
N GLY A 141 -0.52 -25.34 -0.95
CA GLY A 141 0.51 -24.34 -1.23
C GLY A 141 1.76 -25.02 -1.77
N SER A 142 2.56 -24.29 -2.52
CA SER A 142 3.96 -24.66 -2.73
C SER A 142 4.80 -23.40 -2.77
N GLY A 143 5.79 -23.44 -1.89
CA GLY A 143 6.69 -22.37 -1.56
C GLY A 143 7.79 -22.18 -2.59
N SER A 144 8.30 -20.96 -2.50
CA SER A 144 9.61 -20.49 -2.94
C SER A 144 10.74 -21.50 -2.71
N ALA A 145 11.59 -21.68 -3.72
CA ALA A 145 12.96 -22.15 -3.54
C ALA A 145 13.89 -21.32 -4.45
N VAL A 146 14.59 -20.41 -3.79
CA VAL A 146 15.76 -19.68 -4.30
C VAL A 146 16.92 -20.64 -4.48
N VAL A 147 17.51 -20.67 -5.67
CA VAL A 147 18.77 -21.37 -5.94
C VAL A 147 19.90 -20.46 -5.46
N GLY A 148 20.48 -20.80 -4.31
CA GLY A 148 21.77 -20.28 -3.86
C GLY A 148 22.87 -21.22 -4.36
N GLU A 149 23.72 -20.73 -5.26
CA GLU A 149 24.93 -21.43 -5.72
C GLU A 149 26.08 -21.09 -4.76
N ALA A 150 26.61 -22.12 -4.11
CA ALA A 150 27.74 -22.06 -3.20
C ALA A 150 29.05 -22.17 -3.99
N VAL A 151 29.92 -21.18 -3.79
CA VAL A 151 31.34 -21.20 -4.17
C VAL A 151 32.12 -22.03 -3.16
N ALA A 152 32.85 -23.05 -3.65
CA ALA A 152 33.99 -23.65 -2.96
C ALA A 152 35.00 -24.13 -4.00
N GLY A 153 36.21 -23.56 -3.95
CA GLY A 153 37.35 -23.84 -4.81
C GLY A 153 38.45 -22.80 -4.59
#